data_AF-A0A961ZJE0-F1
#
_entry.id   AF-A0A961ZJE0-F1
#
_cell.length_a   1.000
_cell.length_b   1.000
_cell.length_c   1.000
_cell.angle_alpha   90.00
_cell.angle_beta   90.00
_cell.angle_gamma   90.00
#
_symmetry.space_group_name_H-M   'P 1'
#
loop_
_entity.id
_entity.type
_entity.pdbx_description
1 polymer ?
#
loop_
_entity_poly.entity_id
_entity_poly.type
_entity_poly.pdbx_seq_one_letter_code
_entity_poly.pdbx_strand_id
1 'polypeptide(L)'
;MRLLALSTVFLALSSAFLLYALSNETRQLEERVQAQERRLASARGDIAVLKADRAHLARPERIAPLARAIGLVQPRPAQLVEASTAFD
;
A
#
# COMPACT_ATOMS: atom_id res chain seq x y z
N MET A 1 -53.07 19.79 -21.03
CA MET A 1 -52.48 20.54 -19.89
C MET A 1 -52.14 19.66 -18.68
N ARG A 2 -53.09 18.90 -18.09
CA ARG A 2 -52.81 18.06 -16.90
C ARG A 2 -51.72 16.99 -17.10
N LEU A 3 -51.69 16.30 -18.24
CA LEU A 3 -50.66 15.30 -18.56
C LEU A 3 -49.25 15.90 -18.66
N LEU A 4 -49.12 17.09 -19.24
CA LEU A 4 -47.84 17.80 -19.35
C LEU A 4 -47.34 18.29 -18.00
N ALA A 5 -48.24 18.75 -17.12
CA ALA A 5 -47.88 19.11 -15.75
C ALA A 5 -47.42 17.89 -14.94
N LEU A 6 -48.08 16.75 -15.12
CA LEU A 6 -47.69 15.49 -14.47
C LEU A 6 -46.31 15.02 -14.93
N SER A 7 -46.02 15.09 -16.23
CA SER A 7 -44.72 14.69 -16.77
C SER A 7 -43.60 15.62 -16.30
N THR A 8 -43.84 16.93 -16.20
CA THR A 8 -42.85 17.88 -15.67
C THR A 8 -42.59 17.64 -14.18
N VAL A 9 -43.63 17.43 -13.37
CA VAL A 9 -43.46 17.11 -11.95
C VAL A 9 -42.69 15.80 -11.78
N PHE A 10 -43.02 14.77 -12.56
CA PHE A 10 -42.31 13.50 -12.55
C PHE A 10 -40.83 13.64 -12.96
N LEU A 11 -40.55 14.43 -14.00
CA LEU A 11 -39.18 14.66 -14.47
C LEU A 11 -38.36 15.46 -13.46
N ALA A 12 -38.97 16.45 -12.82
CA ALA A 12 -38.34 17.23 -11.75
C ALA A 12 -38.00 16.36 -10.54
N LEU A 13 -38.93 15.50 -10.10
CA LEU A 13 -38.70 14.56 -9.00
C LEU A 13 -37.59 13.55 -9.33
N SER A 14 -37.63 12.98 -10.54
CA SER A 14 -36.59 12.05 -11.01
C SER A 14 -35.21 12.72 -11.04
N SER A 15 -35.14 13.97 -11.52
CA SER A 15 -33.89 14.75 -11.56
C SER A 15 -33.36 15.05 -10.14
N ALA A 16 -34.23 15.48 -9.23
CA ALA A 16 -33.86 15.75 -7.84
C ALA A 16 -33.34 14.48 -7.15
N PHE A 17 -34.01 13.34 -7.36
CA PHE A 17 -33.57 12.05 -6.81
C PHE A 17 -32.22 11.62 -7.39
N LEU A 18 -32.04 11.73 -8.70
CA LEU A 18 -30.79 11.38 -9.36
C LEU A 18 -29.63 12.24 -8.84
N LEU A 19 -29.81 13.55 -8.74
CA LEU A 19 -28.80 14.46 -8.21
C LEU A 19 -28.45 14.13 -6.76
N TYR A 20 -29.45 13.80 -5.93
CA TYR A 20 -29.23 13.39 -4.56
C TYR A 20 -28.44 12.08 -4.47
N ALA A 21 -28.82 11.08 -5.26
CA ALA A 21 -28.12 9.79 -5.31
C ALA A 21 -26.65 9.98 -5.73
N LEU A 22 -26.39 10.71 -6.83
CA LEU A 22 -25.04 10.99 -7.29
C LEU A 22 -24.23 11.78 -6.26
N SER A 23 -24.83 12.79 -5.63
CA SER A 23 -24.14 13.58 -4.60
C SER A 23 -23.75 12.73 -3.40
N ASN A 24 -24.63 11.84 -2.95
CA ASN A 24 -24.38 10.96 -1.83
C ASN A 24 -23.34 9.87 -2.16
N GLU A 25 -23.42 9.27 -3.35
CA GLU A 25 -22.42 8.31 -3.83
C GLU A 25 -21.03 8.95 -3.95
N THR A 26 -20.97 10.16 -4.50
CA THR A 26 -19.72 10.92 -4.62
C THR A 26 -19.11 11.19 -3.24
N ARG A 27 -19.93 11.62 -2.27
CA ARG A 27 -19.48 11.88 -0.90
C ARG A 27 -18.97 10.61 -0.21
N GLN A 28 -19.67 9.49 -0.35
CA GLN A 28 -19.20 8.22 0.19
C GLN A 28 -17.90 7.74 -0.46
N LEU A 29 -17.73 7.96 -1.77
CA LEU A 29 -16.50 7.61 -2.47
C LEU A 29 -15.34 8.46 -1.97
N GLU A 30 -15.54 9.76 -1.80
CA GLU A 30 -14.54 10.68 -1.27
C GLU A 30 -14.09 10.29 0.15
N GLU A 31 -15.03 9.95 1.02
CA GLU A 31 -14.72 9.46 2.38
C GLU A 31 -13.89 8.17 2.36
N ARG A 32 -14.20 7.24 1.44
CA ARG A 32 -13.43 5.99 1.27
C ARG A 32 -12.02 6.27 0.75
N VAL A 33 -11.88 7.15 -0.24
CA VAL A 33 -10.57 7.55 -0.80
C VAL A 33 -9.71 8.17 0.30
N GLN A 34 -10.25 9.14 1.05
CA GLN A 34 -9.50 9.75 2.16
C GLN A 34 -9.10 8.73 3.24
N ALA A 35 -9.98 7.76 3.54
CA ALA A 35 -9.64 6.69 4.48
C ALA A 35 -8.51 5.80 3.96
N GLN A 36 -8.49 5.50 2.67
CA GLN A 36 -7.43 4.73 2.02
C GLN A 36 -6.11 5.51 1.98
N GLU A 37 -6.14 6.80 1.66
CA GLU A 37 -4.96 7.66 1.67
C GLU A 37 -4.32 7.74 3.06
N ARG A 38 -5.14 7.89 4.11
CA ARG A 38 -4.65 7.86 5.50
C ARG A 38 -3.98 6.53 5.85
N ARG A 39 -4.57 5.40 5.44
CA ARG A 39 -3.98 4.07 5.65
C ARG A 39 -2.65 3.92 4.90
N LEU A 40 -2.60 4.42 3.66
CA LEU A 40 -1.41 4.36 2.82
C LEU A 40 -0.28 5.24 3.38
N ALA A 41 -0.60 6.42 3.91
CA ALA A 41 0.35 7.26 4.62
C ALA A 41 0.93 6.56 5.86
N SER A 42 0.08 5.94 6.68
CA SER A 42 0.52 5.15 7.84
C SER A 42 1.44 4.00 7.44
N ALA A 43 1.01 3.19 6.47
CA ALA A 43 1.78 2.04 6.00
C ALA A 43 3.15 2.44 5.42
N ARG A 44 3.23 3.59 4.73
CA ARG A 44 4.50 4.14 4.25
C ARG A 44 5.44 4.51 5.40
N GLY A 45 4.90 5.08 6.49
CA GLY A 45 5.65 5.35 7.72
C GLY A 45 6.21 4.08 8.33
N ASP A 46 5.37 3.06 8.49
CA ASP A 46 5.77 1.77 9.07
C ASP A 46 6.87 1.10 8.22
N ILE A 47 6.74 1.12 6.90
CA ILE A 47 7.77 0.60 5.98
C ILE A 47 9.09 1.35 6.14
N ALA A 48 9.07 2.67 6.34
CA ALA A 48 10.28 3.45 6.53
C ALA A 48 11.01 3.04 7.83
N VAL A 49 10.25 2.87 8.92
CA VAL A 49 10.79 2.37 10.20
C VAL A 49 11.35 0.97 10.02
N LEU A 50 10.60 0.04 9.43
CA LEU A 50 11.06 -1.33 9.20
C LEU A 50 12.29 -1.40 8.30
N LYS A 51 12.41 -0.51 7.31
CA LYS A 51 13.61 -0.40 6.47
C LYS A 51 14.81 0.07 7.29
N ALA A 52 14.62 1.04 8.17
CA ALA A 52 15.67 1.52 9.05
C ALA A 52 16.13 0.41 10.03
N ASP A 53 15.18 -0.30 10.63
CA ASP A 53 15.46 -1.42 11.52
C ASP A 53 16.18 -2.55 10.81
N ARG A 54 15.73 -2.91 9.60
CA ARG A 54 16.40 -3.90 8.76
C ARG A 54 17.83 -3.48 8.46
N ALA A 55 18.05 -2.23 8.04
CA ALA A 55 19.39 -1.72 7.75
C ALA A 55 20.29 -1.72 9.01
N HIS A 56 19.73 -1.41 10.17
CA HIS A 56 20.43 -1.45 11.45
C HIS A 56 20.78 -2.88 11.89
N LEU A 57 19.87 -3.84 11.73
CA LEU A 57 20.07 -5.25 12.04
C LEU A 57 21.02 -5.94 11.07
N ALA A 58 21.01 -5.53 9.79
CA ALA A 58 21.84 -6.11 8.74
C ALA A 58 23.31 -5.67 8.80
N ARG A 59 23.71 -4.87 9.79
CA ARG A 59 25.08 -4.39 9.90
C ARG A 59 26.06 -5.54 10.15
N PRO A 60 27.23 -5.57 9.47
CA PRO A 60 28.23 -6.63 9.64
C PRO A 60 28.65 -6.80 11.10
N GLU A 61 28.80 -5.71 11.85
CA GLU A 61 29.16 -5.74 13.28
C GLU A 61 28.15 -6.54 14.14
N ARG A 62 26.88 -6.60 13.71
CA ARG A 62 25.81 -7.35 14.40
C ARG A 62 25.65 -8.77 13.89
N ILE A 63 25.84 -8.99 12.58
CA ILE A 63 25.72 -10.32 11.96
C ILE A 63 26.93 -11.19 12.31
N ALA A 64 28.15 -10.64 12.27
CA ALA A 64 29.39 -11.39 12.46
C ALA A 64 29.43 -12.21 13.76
N PRO A 65 29.07 -11.69 14.95
CA PRO A 65 29.07 -12.51 16.17
C PRO A 65 28.03 -13.64 16.11
N LEU A 66 26.85 -13.41 15.54
CA LEU A 66 25.82 -14.43 15.37
C LEU A 66 26.26 -15.52 14.39
N ALA A 67 26.84 -15.13 13.26
CA ALA A 67 27.39 -16.04 12.26
C ALA A 67 28.49 -16.92 12.86
N ARG A 68 29.39 -16.34 13.67
CA ARG A 68 30.44 -17.11 14.34
C ARG A 68 29.89 -18.06 15.39
N ALA A 69 28.83 -17.69 16.11
CA ALA A 69 28.17 -18.56 17.08
C ALA A 69 27.57 -19.83 16.45
N ILE A 70 27.16 -19.76 15.17
CA ILE A 70 26.65 -20.92 14.41
C ILE A 70 27.74 -21.59 13.54
N GLY A 71 29.02 -21.25 13.76
CA GLY A 71 30.15 -21.88 13.07
C GLY A 71 30.40 -21.37 11.65
N LEU A 72 29.71 -20.31 11.20
CA LEU A 72 30.01 -19.67 9.92
C LEU A 72 31.30 -18.85 10.04
N VAL A 73 32.16 -19.03 9.05
CA VAL A 73 33.45 -18.34 8.91
C VAL A 73 33.50 -17.64 7.56
N GLN A 74 34.39 -16.66 7.42
CA GLN A 74 34.60 -16.01 6.14
C GLN A 74 34.93 -17.06 5.07
N PRO A 75 34.26 -17.02 3.91
CA PRO A 75 34.53 -17.95 2.82
C PRO A 75 35.98 -17.79 2.35
N ARG A 76 36.65 -18.91 2.10
CA ARG A 76 38.00 -18.91 1.50
C ARG A 76 37.91 -18.49 0.03
N PRO A 77 38.97 -17.90 -0.56
CA PRO A 77 38.97 -17.48 -1.96
C PRO A 77 38.53 -18.58 -2.95
N ALA A 78 38.91 -19.83 -2.70
CA ALA A 78 38.52 -20.98 -3.52
C ALA A 78 37.00 -21.29 -3.48
N GLN A 79 36.30 -20.92 -2.40
CA GLN A 79 34.85 -21.15 -2.23
C GLN A 79 34.00 -20.06 -2.89
N LEU A 80 34.59 -18.93 -3.25
CA LEU A 80 33.90 -17.83 -3.94
C LEU A 80 33.82 -18.08 -5.46
N VAL A 81 34.77 -18.81 -6.03
CA VAL A 81 34.84 -19.10 -7.47
C VAL A 81 33.75 -20.09 -7.91
N GLU A 82 33.45 -21.10 -7.09
CA GLU A 82 32.43 -22.11 -7.38
C GLU A 82 30.99 -21.56 -7.28
N ALA A 83 30.79 -20.53 -6.44
CA ALA A 83 29.48 -19.91 -6.28
C ALA A 83 29.09 -19.00 -7.47
N SER A 84 30.06 -18.38 -8.17
CA SER A 84 29.74 -17.49 -9.30
C SER A 84 29.31 -18.24 -10.55
N THR A 85 29.67 -19.52 -10.68
CA THR A 85 29.28 -20.38 -11.81
C THR A 85 27.92 -21.08 -11.63
N ALA A 86 27.29 -20.95 -10.46
CA ALA A 86 26.00 -21.59 -10.13
C ALA A 86 24.78 -20.67 -10.33
N PHE A 87 25.00 -19.39 -10.67
CA PHE A 87 23.96 -18.38 -10.89
C PHE A 87 23.91 -17.86 -12.35
N ASP A 88 24.65 -18.48 -13.27
CA ASP A 88 24.50 -18.35 -14.73
C ASP A 88 23.60 -19.48 -15.27
#